data_AF-A0A9J6GA65-F1
#
_entry.id   AF-A0A9J6GA65-F1
#
_cell.length_a   1.000
_cell.length_b   1.000
_cell.length_c   1.000
_cell.angle_alpha   90.00
_cell.angle_beta   90.00
_cell.angle_gamma   90.00
#
_symmetry.space_group_name_H-M   'P 1'
#
loop_
_entity.id
_entity.type
_entity.pdbx_description
1 polymer ?
#
loop_
_entity_poly.entity_id
_entity_poly.type
_entity_poly.pdbx_seq_one_letter_code
_entity_poly.pdbx_strand_id
1 'polypeptide(L)'
;MENSISNISLALRDARSAEADAVNSELEGTLPAAFQATLDKYAVVPTANVKIVIVLAYYRSGSTFVGELLSSGSRTYFHFEPLHLFTTAGRLRPGRESDAFQLLDEIVAAWIERNKDIAQSIRIVHLVRDPRAIFASRKRLNWCIQDKQCGKAEALCAQMRSDIDGVRELAARMKTRHVYTLFFERLAANPVNETQRLFASLDLDFAPSVLDYLSKHTSGTFRDHMNMFSTRRNSKLVIDRWKRRLSRRSIFDIEKTCGDVLQKLGYEILMQHPYSTNVTTPYSINVTTPNGVRKEK
;
A
#
# COMPACT_ATOMS: atom_id res chain seq x y z
N MET A 1 -17.43 -29.76 -34.04
CA MET A 1 -16.72 -28.49 -33.75
C MET A 1 -17.46 -27.26 -34.26
N GLU A 2 -18.45 -27.40 -35.16
CA GLU A 2 -19.22 -26.27 -35.70
C GLU A 2 -20.38 -25.80 -34.80
N ASN A 3 -20.94 -26.68 -33.96
CA ASN A 3 -22.02 -26.30 -33.01
C ASN A 3 -21.55 -25.42 -31.83
N SER A 4 -20.24 -25.36 -31.54
CA SER A 4 -19.71 -24.50 -30.47
C SER A 4 -19.46 -23.07 -30.93
N ILE A 5 -19.26 -22.84 -32.24
CA ILE A 5 -19.00 -21.50 -32.80
C ILE A 5 -20.32 -20.70 -32.92
N SER A 6 -21.42 -21.38 -33.23
CA SER A 6 -22.76 -20.76 -33.30
C SER A 6 -23.20 -20.19 -31.94
N ASN A 7 -22.94 -20.93 -30.85
CA ASN A 7 -23.29 -20.50 -29.49
C ASN A 7 -22.46 -19.30 -29.00
N ILE A 8 -21.20 -19.18 -29.44
CA ILE A 8 -20.35 -18.02 -29.14
C ILE A 8 -20.83 -16.78 -29.92
N SER A 9 -21.27 -16.95 -31.18
CA SER A 9 -21.84 -15.86 -31.97
C SER A 9 -23.19 -15.36 -31.42
N LEU A 10 -23.98 -16.23 -30.79
CA LEU A 10 -25.23 -15.82 -30.11
C LEU A 10 -24.93 -15.07 -28.82
N ALA A 11 -24.02 -15.59 -27.98
CA ALA A 11 -23.60 -14.94 -26.73
C ALA A 11 -22.92 -13.57 -26.96
N LEU A 12 -22.19 -13.40 -28.07
CA LEU A 12 -21.61 -12.11 -28.47
C LEU A 12 -22.64 -11.12 -29.04
N ARG A 13 -23.76 -11.60 -29.60
CA ARG A 13 -24.90 -10.74 -29.99
C ARG A 13 -25.70 -10.29 -28.77
N ASP A 14 -25.90 -11.17 -27.80
CA ASP A 14 -26.56 -10.85 -26.53
C ASP A 14 -25.70 -9.93 -25.63
N ALA A 15 -24.37 -10.03 -25.72
CA ALA A 15 -23.47 -9.08 -25.06
C ALA A 15 -23.47 -7.69 -25.71
N ARG A 16 -23.68 -7.60 -27.04
CA ARG A 16 -23.82 -6.32 -27.76
C ARG A 16 -25.17 -5.65 -27.55
N SER A 17 -26.23 -6.41 -27.28
CA SER A 17 -27.51 -5.84 -26.87
C SER A 17 -27.51 -5.39 -25.40
N ALA A 18 -26.66 -5.98 -24.55
CA ALA A 18 -26.42 -5.49 -23.18
C ALA A 18 -25.51 -4.24 -23.13
N GLU A 19 -24.82 -3.90 -24.22
CA GLU A 19 -23.99 -2.68 -24.34
C GLU A 19 -24.84 -1.40 -24.50
N ALA A 20 -26.16 -1.54 -24.71
CA ALA A 20 -27.10 -0.43 -24.78
C ALA A 20 -27.58 0.05 -23.39
N ASP A 21 -27.34 -0.73 -22.32
CA ASP A 21 -27.73 -0.40 -20.94
C ASP A 21 -26.54 -0.02 -20.07
N ALA A 22 -25.43 0.40 -20.69
CA ALA A 22 -24.36 1.11 -19.98
C ALA A 22 -24.92 2.43 -19.46
N VAL A 23 -25.49 2.35 -18.26
CA VAL A 23 -26.06 3.41 -17.42
C VAL A 23 -25.42 4.75 -17.75
N ASN A 24 -26.20 5.54 -18.50
CA ASN A 24 -25.92 6.94 -18.76
C ASN A 24 -25.62 7.58 -17.41
N SER A 25 -24.40 8.05 -17.18
CA SER A 25 -24.00 8.70 -15.92
C SER A 25 -24.51 10.14 -15.85
N GLU A 26 -25.42 10.50 -16.75
CA GLU A 26 -26.17 11.74 -16.69
C GLU A 26 -27.17 11.63 -15.54
N LEU A 27 -27.09 12.58 -14.64
CA LEU A 27 -27.98 12.68 -13.50
C LEU A 27 -29.42 12.83 -14.02
N GLU A 28 -30.26 11.81 -13.82
CA GLU A 28 -31.68 11.91 -14.14
C GLU A 28 -32.34 12.95 -13.22
N GLY A 29 -32.56 14.15 -13.76
CA GLY A 29 -33.25 15.24 -13.08
C GLY A 29 -32.34 16.28 -12.41
N THR A 30 -32.97 17.31 -11.84
CA THR A 30 -32.25 18.36 -11.10
C THR A 30 -31.71 17.79 -9.79
N LEU A 31 -30.44 18.08 -9.50
CA LEU A 31 -29.83 17.73 -8.22
C LEU A 31 -30.68 18.27 -7.07
N PRO A 32 -30.82 17.54 -5.95
CA PRO A 32 -31.48 18.06 -4.77
C PRO A 32 -30.88 19.42 -4.37
N ALA A 33 -31.72 20.36 -3.92
CA ALA A 33 -31.27 21.72 -3.59
C ALA A 33 -30.08 21.75 -2.60
N ALA A 34 -30.02 20.77 -1.67
CA ALA A 34 -28.89 20.61 -0.76
C ALA A 34 -27.58 20.25 -1.47
N PHE A 35 -27.64 19.41 -2.51
CA PHE A 35 -26.49 19.07 -3.36
C PHE A 35 -26.08 20.27 -4.21
N GLN A 36 -27.04 21.00 -4.76
CA GLN A 36 -26.78 22.18 -5.58
C GLN A 36 -26.08 23.29 -4.77
N ALA A 37 -26.57 23.57 -3.56
CA ALA A 37 -25.92 24.48 -2.61
C ALA A 37 -24.51 24.00 -2.19
N THR A 38 -24.26 22.69 -2.21
CA THR A 38 -22.94 22.12 -1.95
C THR A 38 -22.00 22.32 -3.13
N LEU A 39 -22.48 22.19 -4.37
CA LEU A 39 -21.70 22.42 -5.58
C LEU A 39 -21.30 23.90 -5.75
N ASP A 40 -22.13 24.83 -5.28
CA ASP A 40 -21.78 26.26 -5.23
C ASP A 40 -20.57 26.52 -4.31
N LYS A 41 -20.40 25.68 -3.28
CA LYS A 41 -19.29 25.76 -2.31
C LYS A 41 -18.07 24.93 -2.73
N TYR A 42 -18.29 23.84 -3.46
CA TYR A 42 -17.26 22.91 -3.90
C TYR A 42 -17.43 22.60 -5.38
N ALA A 43 -16.63 23.26 -6.21
CA ALA A 43 -16.61 23.01 -7.64
C ALA A 43 -16.34 21.54 -7.94
N VAL A 44 -17.08 20.98 -8.91
CA VAL A 44 -16.85 19.64 -9.45
C VAL A 44 -15.42 19.56 -9.99
N VAL A 45 -14.69 18.54 -9.55
CA VAL A 45 -13.30 18.33 -10.00
C VAL A 45 -13.33 17.58 -11.31
N PRO A 46 -12.70 18.09 -12.39
CA PRO A 46 -12.58 17.34 -13.63
C PRO A 46 -11.90 15.99 -13.39
N THR A 47 -12.36 14.93 -14.05
CA THR A 47 -11.80 13.56 -13.94
C THR A 47 -10.30 13.52 -14.20
N ALA A 48 -9.83 14.27 -15.19
CA ALA A 48 -8.39 14.42 -15.50
C ALA A 48 -7.54 14.95 -14.34
N ASN A 49 -8.16 15.65 -13.37
CA ASN A 49 -7.49 16.19 -12.18
C ASN A 49 -7.61 15.28 -10.95
N VAL A 50 -8.39 14.20 -11.02
CA VAL A 50 -8.50 13.20 -9.95
C VAL A 50 -7.28 12.30 -9.98
N LYS A 51 -6.59 12.14 -8.83
CA LYS A 51 -5.51 11.17 -8.67
C LYS A 51 -6.01 9.94 -7.94
N ILE A 52 -5.77 8.76 -8.49
CA ILE A 52 -5.97 7.50 -7.76
C ILE A 52 -4.65 7.04 -7.19
N VAL A 53 -4.60 6.81 -5.88
CA VAL A 53 -3.44 6.26 -5.20
C VAL A 53 -3.76 4.86 -4.69
N ILE A 54 -3.08 3.86 -5.24
CA ILE A 54 -3.15 2.47 -4.78
C ILE A 54 -1.97 2.23 -3.85
N VAL A 55 -2.24 1.95 -2.58
CA VAL A 55 -1.20 1.61 -1.60
C VAL A 55 -1.07 0.10 -1.52
N LEU A 56 0.00 -0.44 -2.12
CA LEU A 56 0.38 -1.84 -1.96
C LEU A 56 1.21 -1.98 -0.69
N ALA A 57 0.70 -2.75 0.29
CA ALA A 57 1.31 -2.83 1.60
C ALA A 57 1.11 -4.19 2.26
N TYR A 58 2.05 -4.55 3.13
CA TYR A 58 1.97 -5.77 3.93
C TYR A 58 1.21 -5.53 5.24
N TYR A 59 0.51 -6.56 5.75
CA TYR A 59 -0.02 -6.51 7.10
C TYR A 59 1.11 -6.24 8.11
N ARG A 60 0.96 -5.17 8.91
CA ARG A 60 1.94 -4.61 9.87
C ARG A 60 3.10 -3.78 9.28
N SER A 61 3.02 -3.35 8.02
CA SER A 61 3.99 -2.44 7.40
C SER A 61 3.84 -0.97 7.79
N GLY A 62 2.69 -0.58 8.36
CA GLY A 62 2.35 0.83 8.60
C GLY A 62 1.30 1.39 7.64
N SER A 63 0.63 0.54 6.86
CA SER A 63 -0.43 0.91 5.92
C SER A 63 -1.52 1.79 6.51
N THR A 64 -1.98 1.52 7.74
CA THR A 64 -2.99 2.36 8.41
C THR A 64 -2.52 3.80 8.59
N PHE A 65 -1.27 4.01 9.06
CA PHE A 65 -0.71 5.35 9.21
C PHE A 65 -0.57 6.05 7.85
N VAL A 66 -0.09 5.34 6.82
CA VAL A 66 0.05 5.92 5.48
C VAL A 66 -1.31 6.22 4.85
N GLY A 67 -2.32 5.37 5.05
CA GLY A 67 -3.68 5.60 4.58
C GLY A 67 -4.31 6.83 5.24
N GLU A 68 -4.23 6.92 6.57
CA GLU A 68 -4.71 8.10 7.32
C GLU A 68 -3.94 9.38 6.95
N LEU A 69 -2.63 9.27 6.70
CA LEU A 69 -1.81 10.38 6.24
C LEU A 69 -2.26 10.88 4.87
N LEU A 70 -2.47 9.98 3.91
CA LEU A 70 -2.97 10.32 2.58
C LEU A 70 -4.42 10.85 2.62
N SER A 71 -5.22 10.42 3.60
CA SER A 71 -6.60 10.87 3.78
C SER A 71 -6.75 12.13 4.64
N SER A 72 -5.64 12.72 5.11
CA SER A 72 -5.68 13.91 5.97
C SER A 72 -5.97 15.21 5.20
N GLY A 73 -6.05 15.16 3.86
CA GLY A 73 -6.45 16.27 3.01
C GLY A 73 -7.98 16.44 2.95
N SER A 74 -8.45 17.66 2.71
CA SER A 74 -9.89 17.94 2.60
C SER A 74 -10.53 17.46 1.30
N ARG A 75 -9.73 17.11 0.28
CA ARG A 75 -10.17 16.65 -1.04
C ARG A 75 -9.77 15.20 -1.33
N THR A 76 -9.59 14.42 -0.26
CA THR A 76 -9.16 13.02 -0.36
C THR A 76 -10.22 12.11 0.20
N TYR A 77 -10.43 10.98 -0.47
CA TYR A 77 -11.28 9.91 0.00
C TYR A 77 -10.46 8.63 0.04
N PHE A 78 -10.62 7.85 1.11
CA PHE A 78 -9.81 6.66 1.35
C PHE A 78 -10.69 5.44 1.62
N HIS A 79 -10.53 4.41 0.79
CA HIS A 79 -11.13 3.10 1.00
C HIS A 79 -10.16 2.21 1.78
N PHE A 80 -10.46 1.98 3.05
CA PHE A 80 -9.68 1.07 3.88
C PHE A 80 -10.04 -0.39 3.57
N GLU A 81 -9.05 -1.19 3.16
CA GLU A 81 -9.17 -2.64 2.91
C GLU A 81 -10.48 -3.04 2.20
N PRO A 82 -10.69 -2.65 0.92
CA PRO A 82 -11.99 -2.82 0.24
C PRO A 82 -12.45 -4.28 0.13
N LEU A 83 -11.52 -5.24 0.24
CA LEU A 83 -11.82 -6.67 0.18
C LEU A 83 -12.10 -7.29 1.55
N HIS A 84 -12.16 -6.50 2.64
CA HIS A 84 -12.26 -7.03 4.00
C HIS A 84 -13.39 -8.05 4.18
N LEU A 85 -14.52 -7.84 3.52
CA LEU A 85 -15.70 -8.73 3.53
C LEU A 85 -15.41 -10.14 2.98
N PHE A 86 -14.45 -10.26 2.07
CA PHE A 86 -14.01 -11.54 1.50
C PHE A 86 -12.87 -12.17 2.31
N THR A 87 -12.42 -11.52 3.39
CA THR A 87 -11.27 -11.99 4.16
C THR A 87 -11.63 -12.69 5.47
N THR A 88 -10.74 -13.59 5.88
CA THR A 88 -10.63 -14.08 7.27
C THR A 88 -9.18 -13.94 7.69
N ALA A 89 -8.95 -13.36 8.87
CA ALA A 89 -7.60 -13.10 9.39
C ALA A 89 -6.71 -12.30 8.41
N GLY A 90 -7.33 -11.37 7.65
CA GLY A 90 -6.64 -10.50 6.69
C GLY A 90 -6.25 -11.17 5.38
N ARG A 91 -6.85 -12.30 5.01
CA ARG A 91 -6.67 -12.95 3.70
C ARG A 91 -7.97 -13.33 3.05
N LEU A 92 -7.99 -13.28 1.73
CA LEU A 92 -9.09 -13.81 0.93
C LEU A 92 -9.40 -15.25 1.33
N ARG A 93 -10.67 -15.50 1.60
CA ARG A 93 -11.17 -16.83 1.95
C ARG A 93 -11.08 -17.73 0.71
N PRO A 94 -10.64 -18.99 0.87
CA PRO A 94 -10.75 -19.98 -0.20
C PRO A 94 -12.18 -20.06 -0.73
N GLY A 95 -12.34 -20.04 -2.04
CA GLY A 95 -13.64 -20.03 -2.74
C GLY A 95 -14.28 -18.65 -2.90
N ARG A 96 -13.66 -17.57 -2.39
CA ARG A 96 -14.14 -16.17 -2.55
C ARG A 96 -13.21 -15.34 -3.42
N GLU A 97 -12.20 -15.95 -4.04
CA GLU A 97 -11.25 -15.29 -4.90
C GLU A 97 -11.95 -14.65 -6.10
N SER A 98 -12.85 -15.39 -6.77
CA SER A 98 -13.60 -14.87 -7.92
C SER A 98 -14.41 -13.63 -7.56
N ASP A 99 -15.15 -13.66 -6.45
CA ASP A 99 -15.95 -12.52 -5.99
C ASP A 99 -15.07 -11.31 -5.63
N ALA A 100 -13.92 -11.58 -5.01
CA ALA A 100 -12.97 -10.53 -4.65
C ALA A 100 -12.30 -9.89 -5.88
N PHE A 101 -11.93 -10.70 -6.88
CA PHE A 101 -11.40 -10.20 -8.14
C PHE A 101 -12.47 -9.46 -8.93
N GLN A 102 -13.71 -9.93 -8.95
CA GLN A 102 -14.83 -9.20 -9.55
C GLN A 102 -15.02 -7.83 -8.89
N LEU A 103 -14.98 -7.74 -7.56
CA LEU A 103 -15.07 -6.44 -6.88
C LEU A 103 -13.88 -5.54 -7.24
N LEU A 104 -12.66 -6.08 -7.31
CA LEU A 104 -11.49 -5.31 -7.75
C LEU A 104 -11.66 -4.82 -9.19
N ASP A 105 -12.17 -5.65 -10.09
CA ASP A 105 -12.40 -5.29 -11.48
C ASP A 105 -13.47 -4.20 -11.56
N GLU A 106 -14.55 -4.27 -10.79
CA GLU A 106 -15.59 -3.24 -10.76
C GLU A 106 -15.07 -1.91 -10.20
N ILE A 107 -14.28 -1.95 -9.11
CA ILE A 107 -13.72 -0.74 -8.47
C ILE A 107 -12.61 -0.12 -9.33
N VAL A 108 -11.78 -0.95 -9.98
CA VAL A 108 -10.54 -0.51 -10.62
C VAL A 108 -10.62 -0.64 -12.14
N ALA A 109 -10.78 -1.85 -12.68
CA ALA A 109 -10.68 -2.10 -14.13
C ALA A 109 -11.82 -1.45 -14.93
N ALA A 110 -13.07 -1.75 -14.60
CA ALA A 110 -14.26 -1.19 -15.25
C ALA A 110 -14.33 0.33 -15.10
N TRP A 111 -13.81 0.87 -13.99
CA TRP A 111 -13.71 2.31 -13.81
C TRP A 111 -12.63 2.93 -14.71
N ILE A 112 -11.45 2.30 -14.82
CA ILE A 112 -10.37 2.73 -15.73
C ILE A 112 -10.80 2.68 -17.19
N GLU A 113 -11.50 1.62 -17.61
CA GLU A 113 -11.95 1.46 -18.99
C GLU A 113 -12.95 2.55 -19.40
N ARG A 114 -13.87 2.88 -18.50
CA ARG A 114 -14.84 3.98 -18.68
C ARG A 114 -14.18 5.37 -18.62
N ASN A 115 -13.02 5.48 -17.99
CA ASN A 115 -12.33 6.76 -17.77
C ASN A 115 -10.84 6.67 -18.19
N LYS A 116 -10.61 6.52 -19.50
CA LYS A 116 -9.27 6.31 -20.07
C LYS A 116 -8.28 7.43 -19.77
N ASP A 117 -8.78 8.66 -19.56
CA ASP A 117 -8.00 9.80 -19.10
C ASP A 117 -7.46 9.57 -17.67
N ILE A 118 -8.25 8.94 -16.80
CA ILE A 118 -7.88 8.72 -15.40
C ILE A 118 -6.89 7.56 -15.21
N ALA A 119 -6.79 6.63 -16.16
CA ALA A 119 -5.71 5.62 -16.18
C ALA A 119 -4.31 6.27 -16.03
N GLN A 120 -4.13 7.47 -16.58
CA GLN A 120 -2.88 8.24 -16.50
C GLN A 120 -2.68 8.97 -15.15
N SER A 121 -3.71 9.03 -14.32
CA SER A 121 -3.66 9.63 -12.99
C SER A 121 -3.33 8.62 -11.89
N ILE A 122 -3.40 7.32 -12.19
CA ILE A 122 -3.08 6.26 -11.23
C ILE A 122 -1.64 6.39 -10.75
N ARG A 123 -1.46 6.29 -9.45
CA ARG A 123 -0.19 6.20 -8.75
C ARG A 123 -0.21 4.99 -7.85
N ILE A 124 0.92 4.32 -7.73
CA ILE A 124 1.10 3.15 -6.89
C ILE A 124 2.15 3.48 -5.85
N VAL A 125 1.79 3.34 -4.59
CA VAL A 125 2.72 3.43 -3.46
C VAL A 125 3.03 2.01 -3.01
N HIS A 126 4.25 1.56 -3.23
CA HIS A 126 4.75 0.31 -2.65
C HIS A 126 5.32 0.60 -1.26
N LEU A 127 4.52 0.35 -0.22
CA LEU A 127 4.92 0.55 1.17
C LEU A 127 5.72 -0.65 1.67
N VAL A 128 7.02 -0.41 1.84
CA VAL A 128 7.99 -1.41 2.30
C VAL A 128 8.35 -1.14 3.75
N ARG A 129 8.50 -2.21 4.53
CA ARG A 129 9.03 -2.18 5.89
C ARG A 129 9.96 -3.37 6.09
N ASP A 130 10.93 -3.24 6.99
CA ASP A 130 11.85 -4.31 7.35
C ASP A 130 11.08 -5.59 7.75
N PRO A 131 11.34 -6.74 7.10
CA PRO A 131 10.65 -8.00 7.42
C PRO A 131 10.85 -8.43 8.89
N ARG A 132 11.99 -8.10 9.51
CA ARG A 132 12.25 -8.36 10.93
C ARG A 132 11.31 -7.53 11.82
N ALA A 133 11.04 -6.28 11.43
CA ALA A 133 10.10 -5.41 12.13
C ALA A 133 8.65 -5.86 11.97
N ILE A 134 8.25 -6.26 10.75
CA ILE A 134 6.93 -6.84 10.47
C ILE A 134 6.73 -8.09 11.32
N PHE A 135 7.69 -9.03 11.28
CA PHE A 135 7.63 -10.28 12.00
C PHE A 135 7.57 -10.08 13.52
N ALA A 136 8.39 -9.18 14.07
CA ALA A 136 8.34 -8.80 15.48
C ALA A 136 6.98 -8.22 15.90
N SER A 137 6.29 -7.50 15.01
CA SER A 137 4.93 -7.04 15.27
C SER A 137 3.92 -8.18 15.22
N ARG A 138 4.05 -9.10 14.27
CA ARG A 138 3.13 -10.23 14.06
C ARG A 138 3.20 -11.25 15.19
N LYS A 139 4.40 -11.48 15.76
CA LYS A 139 4.62 -12.34 16.94
C LYS A 139 3.88 -11.92 18.22
N ARG A 140 3.22 -10.76 18.24
CA ARG A 140 2.37 -10.31 19.36
C ARG A 140 0.90 -10.72 19.22
N LEU A 141 0.52 -11.29 18.07
CA LEU A 141 -0.87 -11.64 17.74
C LEU A 141 -1.03 -13.16 17.80
N ASN A 142 -1.76 -13.65 18.81
CA ASN A 142 -1.94 -15.09 19.01
C ASN A 142 -2.45 -15.81 17.75
N TRP A 143 -3.44 -15.25 17.07
CA TRP A 143 -3.98 -15.80 15.82
C TRP A 143 -2.93 -15.89 14.71
N CYS A 144 -2.05 -14.88 14.60
CA CYS A 144 -1.06 -14.80 13.53
C CYS A 144 0.09 -15.79 13.76
N ILE A 145 0.46 -16.03 15.03
CA ILE A 145 1.51 -17.00 15.38
C ILE A 145 1.12 -18.42 14.95
N GLN A 146 -0.16 -18.76 15.10
CA GLN A 146 -0.70 -20.07 14.73
C GLN A 146 -0.92 -20.21 13.21
N ASP A 147 -1.10 -19.08 12.53
CA ASP A 147 -1.32 -19.03 11.09
C ASP A 147 0.01 -19.19 10.31
N LYS A 148 0.08 -20.25 9.48
CA LYS A 148 1.27 -20.61 8.70
C LYS A 148 1.73 -19.53 7.73
N GLN A 149 0.82 -18.69 7.26
CA GLN A 149 1.08 -17.68 6.24
C GLN A 149 1.36 -16.30 6.88
N CYS A 150 1.08 -16.12 8.18
CA CYS A 150 1.23 -14.85 8.91
C CYS A 150 2.45 -14.92 9.83
N GLY A 151 2.56 -15.99 10.61
CA GLY A 151 3.55 -16.16 11.68
C GLY A 151 4.86 -16.79 11.24
N LYS A 152 5.02 -17.15 9.96
CA LYS A 152 6.24 -17.72 9.40
C LYS A 152 7.00 -16.68 8.57
N ALA A 153 8.32 -16.61 8.79
CA ALA A 153 9.18 -15.69 8.05
C ALA A 153 9.24 -16.09 6.57
N GLU A 154 9.19 -17.40 6.30
CA GLU A 154 9.19 -17.98 4.95
C GLU A 154 8.02 -17.45 4.12
N ALA A 155 6.81 -17.47 4.69
CA ALA A 155 5.62 -16.99 4.02
C ALA A 155 5.64 -15.46 3.80
N LEU A 156 6.04 -14.70 4.82
CA LEU A 156 6.21 -13.24 4.69
C LEU A 156 7.20 -12.90 3.57
N CYS A 157 8.36 -13.55 3.56
CA CYS A 157 9.41 -13.20 2.63
C CYS A 157 9.15 -13.74 1.23
N ALA A 158 8.43 -14.86 1.08
CA ALA A 158 7.89 -15.27 -0.22
C ALA A 158 6.92 -14.23 -0.81
N GLN A 159 6.00 -13.70 -0.01
CA GLN A 159 5.10 -12.62 -0.43
C GLN A 159 5.88 -11.36 -0.81
N MET A 160 6.84 -10.95 0.03
CA MET A 160 7.67 -9.77 -0.27
C MET A 160 8.48 -9.93 -1.56
N ARG A 161 9.04 -11.12 -1.85
CA ARG A 161 9.73 -11.37 -3.14
C ARG A 161 8.79 -11.17 -4.32
N SER A 162 7.62 -11.80 -4.27
CA SER A 162 6.61 -11.72 -5.33
C SER A 162 6.20 -10.26 -5.58
N ASP A 163 5.96 -9.51 -4.51
CA ASP A 163 5.57 -8.10 -4.61
C ASP A 163 6.70 -7.23 -5.17
N ILE A 164 7.95 -7.44 -4.76
CA ILE A 164 9.10 -6.69 -5.31
C ILE A 164 9.22 -6.96 -6.82
N ASP A 165 9.13 -8.22 -7.23
CA ASP A 165 9.28 -8.58 -8.64
C ASP A 165 8.08 -8.07 -9.46
N GLY A 166 6.86 -8.17 -8.93
CA GLY A 166 5.63 -7.67 -9.56
C GLY A 166 5.58 -6.15 -9.66
N VAL A 167 6.00 -5.41 -8.62
CA VAL A 167 6.09 -3.94 -8.66
C VAL A 167 7.14 -3.49 -9.67
N ARG A 168 8.28 -4.20 -9.76
CA ARG A 168 9.31 -3.91 -10.76
C ARG A 168 8.78 -4.11 -12.18
N GLU A 169 8.06 -5.20 -12.42
CA GLU A 169 7.43 -5.46 -13.71
C GLU A 169 6.37 -4.39 -14.05
N LEU A 170 5.52 -4.04 -13.09
CA LEU A 170 4.51 -3.02 -13.24
C LEU A 170 5.14 -1.64 -13.54
N ALA A 171 6.22 -1.29 -12.85
CA ALA A 171 6.99 -0.08 -13.09
C ALA A 171 7.68 -0.05 -14.48
N ALA A 172 8.00 -1.21 -15.06
CA ALA A 172 8.55 -1.31 -16.41
C ALA A 172 7.46 -1.16 -17.50
N ARG A 173 6.23 -1.58 -17.21
CA ARG A 173 5.07 -1.46 -18.11
C ARG A 173 4.42 -0.07 -18.03
N MET A 174 4.44 0.56 -16.86
CA MET A 174 3.96 1.91 -16.65
C MET A 174 5.10 2.92 -16.84
N LYS A 175 4.77 4.21 -17.04
CA LYS A 175 5.81 5.25 -16.94
C LYS A 175 6.35 5.24 -15.51
N THR A 176 7.67 5.30 -15.34
CA THR A 176 8.34 5.21 -14.03
C THR A 176 7.79 6.16 -12.97
N ARG A 177 7.29 7.34 -13.37
CA ARG A 177 6.63 8.33 -12.49
C ARG A 177 5.36 7.84 -11.77
N HIS A 178 4.80 6.69 -12.13
CA HIS A 178 3.56 6.18 -11.54
C HIS A 178 3.78 5.29 -10.33
N VAL A 179 5.01 4.84 -10.06
CA VAL A 179 5.31 3.92 -8.96
C VAL A 179 6.29 4.58 -8.00
N TYR A 180 5.94 4.62 -6.72
CA TYR A 180 6.77 5.17 -5.65
C TYR A 180 6.96 4.15 -4.54
N THR A 181 8.21 3.76 -4.27
CA THR A 181 8.53 2.89 -3.14
C THR A 181 8.77 3.72 -1.88
N LEU A 182 7.89 3.56 -0.90
CA LEU A 182 7.95 4.24 0.39
C LEU A 182 8.50 3.29 1.45
N PHE A 183 9.67 3.61 2.02
CA PHE A 183 10.24 2.87 3.14
C PHE A 183 9.69 3.41 4.46
N PHE A 184 9.03 2.56 5.23
CA PHE A 184 8.44 2.92 6.52
C PHE A 184 9.46 3.54 7.47
N GLU A 185 10.69 3.05 7.51
CA GLU A 185 11.73 3.51 8.43
C GLU A 185 12.25 4.89 8.04
N ARG A 186 12.28 5.21 6.73
CA ARG A 186 12.58 6.57 6.26
C ARG A 186 11.47 7.53 6.69
N LEU A 187 10.22 7.15 6.43
CA LEU A 187 9.05 7.92 6.86
C LEU A 187 9.05 8.13 8.37
N ALA A 188 9.38 7.11 9.15
CA ALA A 188 9.45 7.22 10.60
C ALA A 188 10.63 8.08 11.08
N ALA A 189 11.78 8.05 10.39
CA ALA A 189 12.96 8.81 10.76
C ALA A 189 12.80 10.31 10.46
N ASN A 190 12.20 10.63 9.30
CA ASN A 190 11.97 12.01 8.88
C ASN A 190 10.55 12.19 8.30
N PRO A 191 9.51 12.21 9.17
CA PRO A 191 8.12 12.18 8.73
C PRO A 191 7.75 13.34 7.82
N VAL A 192 8.18 14.56 8.12
CA VAL A 192 7.81 15.74 7.33
C VAL A 192 8.45 15.68 5.93
N ASN A 193 9.76 15.52 5.83
CA ASN A 193 10.43 15.55 4.53
C ASN A 193 10.08 14.34 3.66
N GLU A 194 9.96 13.14 4.21
CA GLU A 194 9.57 11.97 3.42
C GLU A 194 8.09 12.04 2.98
N THR A 195 7.22 12.65 3.79
CA THR A 195 5.84 12.92 3.35
C THR A 195 5.80 13.96 2.23
N GLN A 196 6.58 15.03 2.32
CA GLN A 196 6.68 16.02 1.24
C GLN A 196 7.16 15.39 -0.08
N ARG A 197 8.15 14.50 -0.02
CA ARG A 197 8.63 13.74 -1.19
C ARG A 197 7.55 12.80 -1.74
N LEU A 198 6.86 12.07 -0.87
CA LEU A 198 5.74 11.21 -1.24
C LEU A 198 4.67 12.03 -1.97
N PHE A 199 4.18 13.11 -1.36
CA PHE A 199 3.13 13.95 -1.94
C PHE A 199 3.54 14.55 -3.28
N ALA A 200 4.77 15.06 -3.39
CA ALA A 200 5.31 15.56 -4.66
C ALA A 200 5.37 14.47 -5.74
N SER A 201 5.76 13.24 -5.39
CA SER A 201 5.80 12.12 -6.35
C SER A 201 4.41 11.68 -6.82
N LEU A 202 3.40 11.87 -5.98
CA LEU A 202 2.01 11.51 -6.25
C LEU A 202 1.22 12.64 -6.92
N ASP A 203 1.82 13.83 -7.09
CA ASP A 203 1.15 15.04 -7.57
C ASP A 203 -0.03 15.42 -6.66
N LEU A 204 0.24 15.41 -5.34
CA LEU A 204 -0.70 15.78 -4.28
C LEU A 204 -0.22 17.02 -3.52
N ASP A 205 -1.17 17.86 -3.12
CA ASP A 205 -0.90 19.05 -2.33
C ASP A 205 -0.52 18.70 -0.89
N PHE A 206 0.64 19.16 -0.44
CA PHE A 206 1.06 19.06 0.96
C PHE A 206 0.37 20.13 1.81
N ALA A 207 -0.92 19.91 2.09
CA ALA A 207 -1.77 20.86 2.80
C ALA A 207 -1.39 20.99 4.30
N PRO A 208 -1.75 22.11 4.97
CA PRO A 208 -1.52 22.29 6.40
C PRO A 208 -2.13 21.18 7.28
N SER A 209 -3.25 20.58 6.86
CA SER A 209 -3.88 19.46 7.56
C SER A 209 -3.01 18.20 7.60
N VAL A 210 -2.17 17.99 6.57
CA VAL A 210 -1.19 16.89 6.52
C VAL A 210 -0.11 17.11 7.56
N LEU A 211 0.40 18.35 7.67
CA LEU A 211 1.40 18.70 8.68
C LEU A 211 0.84 18.58 10.10
N ASP A 212 -0.41 19.01 10.32
CA ASP A 212 -1.12 18.84 11.58
C ASP A 212 -1.26 17.35 11.95
N TYR A 213 -1.69 16.51 10.99
CA TYR A 213 -1.76 15.06 11.19
C TYR A 213 -0.41 14.48 11.61
N LEU A 214 0.67 14.83 10.90
CA LEU A 214 2.03 14.37 11.23
C LEU A 214 2.43 14.79 12.65
N SER A 215 2.19 16.05 13.04
CA SER A 215 2.55 16.54 14.38
C SER A 215 1.86 15.75 15.49
N LYS A 216 0.56 15.44 15.32
CA LYS A 216 -0.27 14.73 16.30
C LYS A 216 0.08 13.24 16.39
N HIS A 217 0.44 12.62 15.26
CA HIS A 217 0.60 11.15 15.17
C HIS A 217 2.07 10.67 15.27
N THR A 218 3.07 11.54 15.10
CA THR A 218 4.50 11.15 15.17
C THR A 218 5.19 11.44 16.51
N SER A 219 4.49 12.13 17.42
CA SER A 219 4.92 12.42 18.80
C SER A 219 4.05 11.66 19.83
N GLY A 220 3.96 10.34 19.65
CA GLY A 220 3.17 9.48 20.55
C GLY A 220 3.81 9.24 21.92
N THR A 221 2.95 8.95 22.89
CA THR A 221 3.30 8.65 24.29
C THR A 221 3.58 7.16 24.53
N PHE A 222 4.02 6.81 25.74
CA PHE A 222 4.17 5.41 26.14
C PHE A 222 2.85 4.62 26.08
N ARG A 223 1.71 5.24 26.47
CA ARG A 223 0.40 4.58 26.42
C ARG A 223 -0.02 4.26 25.00
N ASP A 224 0.25 5.18 24.07
CA ASP A 224 0.00 4.93 22.66
C ASP A 224 0.73 3.66 22.22
N HIS A 225 2.02 3.51 22.57
CA HIS A 225 2.83 2.35 22.21
C HIS A 225 2.35 0.99 22.74
N MET A 226 1.50 0.96 23.76
CA MET A 226 0.92 -0.28 24.29
C MET A 226 -0.15 -0.84 23.35
N ASN A 227 -1.06 0.02 22.90
CA ASN A 227 -2.05 -0.35 21.88
C ASN A 227 -1.34 -0.60 20.57
N MET A 228 -1.31 -1.83 20.06
CA MET A 228 -0.57 -2.16 18.85
C MET A 228 -1.20 -1.66 17.53
N PHE A 229 -2.46 -1.24 17.56
CA PHE A 229 -3.19 -0.75 16.39
C PHE A 229 -3.19 0.77 16.25
N SER A 230 -2.78 1.50 17.30
CA SER A 230 -2.68 2.96 17.24
C SER A 230 -1.72 3.44 16.14
N THR A 231 -2.15 4.45 15.38
CA THR A 231 -1.35 5.18 14.40
C THR A 231 -0.51 6.28 15.04
N ARG A 232 -0.82 6.69 16.27
CA ARG A 232 -0.01 7.59 17.08
C ARG A 232 1.19 6.87 17.70
N ARG A 233 2.40 7.32 17.40
CA ARG A 233 3.67 6.71 17.81
C ARG A 233 4.76 7.75 17.94
N ASN A 234 5.72 7.55 18.84
CA ASN A 234 7.03 8.18 18.67
C ASN A 234 7.73 7.51 17.47
N SER A 235 7.88 8.26 16.37
CA SER A 235 8.33 7.71 15.09
C SER A 235 9.77 7.17 15.15
N LYS A 236 10.68 7.86 15.86
CA LYS A 236 12.08 7.45 16.05
C LYS A 236 12.22 6.12 16.80
N LEU A 237 11.38 5.91 17.83
CA LEU A 237 11.43 4.70 18.66
C LEU A 237 10.84 3.43 18.01
N VAL A 238 10.21 3.55 16.84
CA VAL A 238 9.55 2.41 16.18
C VAL A 238 10.49 1.67 15.22
N ILE A 239 11.51 2.36 14.67
CA ILE A 239 12.45 1.82 13.69
C ILE A 239 13.18 0.60 14.24
N ASP A 240 13.91 0.76 15.34
CA ASP A 240 14.80 -0.27 15.91
C ASP A 240 14.15 -1.16 16.98
N ARG A 241 12.84 -1.02 17.18
CA ARG A 241 12.13 -1.70 18.27
C ARG A 241 12.21 -3.22 18.18
N TRP A 242 12.32 -3.76 16.97
CA TRP A 242 12.40 -5.20 16.72
C TRP A 242 13.71 -5.80 17.24
N LYS A 243 14.82 -5.05 17.24
CA LYS A 243 16.13 -5.49 17.77
C LYS A 243 16.04 -5.92 19.24
N ARG A 244 15.15 -5.26 20.00
CA ARG A 244 14.89 -5.57 21.43
C ARG A 244 13.81 -6.63 21.65
N ARG A 245 12.99 -6.93 20.64
CA ARG A 245 11.83 -7.83 20.75
C ARG A 245 12.09 -9.23 20.22
N LEU A 246 13.04 -9.38 19.32
CA LEU A 246 13.44 -10.65 18.76
C LEU A 246 14.70 -11.15 19.43
N SER A 247 14.77 -12.46 19.68
CA SER A 247 16.03 -13.09 20.09
C SER A 247 17.02 -13.07 18.92
N ARG A 248 18.33 -13.09 19.22
CA ARG A 248 19.38 -13.21 18.20
C ARG A 248 19.16 -14.36 17.24
N ARG A 249 18.70 -15.51 17.77
CA ARG A 249 18.35 -16.67 16.95
C ARG A 249 17.19 -16.37 15.99
N SER A 250 16.12 -15.72 16.47
CA SER A 250 15.01 -15.31 15.59
C SER A 250 15.48 -14.33 14.50
N ILE A 251 16.35 -13.37 14.84
CA ILE A 251 16.90 -12.43 13.87
C ILE A 251 17.70 -13.18 12.80
N PHE A 252 18.61 -14.08 13.21
CA PHE A 252 19.39 -14.90 12.29
C PHE A 252 18.50 -15.77 11.39
N ASP A 253 17.48 -16.43 11.94
CA ASP A 253 16.58 -17.27 11.15
C ASP A 253 15.80 -16.45 10.11
N ILE A 254 15.32 -15.25 10.48
CA ILE A 254 14.65 -14.34 9.54
C ILE A 254 15.63 -13.85 8.47
N GLU A 255 16.83 -13.42 8.85
CA GLU A 255 17.84 -12.93 7.89
C GLU A 255 18.30 -14.02 6.93
N LYS A 256 18.41 -15.26 7.40
CA LYS A 256 18.69 -16.41 6.55
C LYS A 256 17.55 -16.66 5.55
N THR A 257 16.31 -16.64 6.03
CA THR A 257 15.13 -16.90 5.19
C THR A 257 14.84 -15.77 4.21
N CYS A 258 15.13 -14.51 4.59
CA CYS A 258 14.76 -13.31 3.87
C CYS A 258 15.97 -12.56 3.30
N GLY A 259 17.14 -13.20 3.24
CA GLY A 259 18.41 -12.53 2.90
C GLY A 259 18.36 -11.86 1.54
N ASP A 260 17.73 -12.50 0.57
CA ASP A 260 17.51 -11.96 -0.77
C ASP A 260 16.57 -10.74 -0.77
N VAL A 261 15.49 -10.77 0.01
CA VAL A 261 14.56 -9.66 0.19
C VAL A 261 15.24 -8.48 0.87
N LEU A 262 15.98 -8.73 1.94
CA LEU A 262 16.73 -7.71 2.67
C LEU A 262 17.74 -7.03 1.75
N GLN A 263 18.51 -7.80 0.98
CA GLN A 263 19.48 -7.29 0.02
C GLN A 263 18.81 -6.47 -1.09
N LYS A 264 17.75 -6.99 -1.73
CA LYS A 264 17.00 -6.26 -2.78
C LYS A 264 16.46 -4.91 -2.29
N LEU A 265 16.08 -4.82 -1.01
CA LEU A 265 15.52 -3.62 -0.40
C LEU A 265 16.57 -2.71 0.27
N GLY A 266 17.85 -3.10 0.27
CA GLY A 266 18.93 -2.31 0.86
C GLY A 266 18.97 -2.33 2.40
N TYR A 267 18.40 -3.36 3.02
CA TYR A 267 18.47 -3.57 4.46
C TYR A 267 19.72 -4.33 4.86
N GLU A 268 20.43 -3.81 5.87
CA GLU A 268 21.63 -4.46 6.40
C GLU A 268 21.29 -5.78 7.10
N ILE A 269 22.04 -6.83 6.79
CA ILE A 269 22.03 -8.13 7.47
C ILE A 269 22.99 -8.03 8.66
N LEU A 270 22.49 -8.25 9.88
CA LEU A 270 23.26 -8.02 11.11
C LEU A 270 23.97 -9.29 11.61
N MET A 271 23.42 -10.46 11.31
CA MET A 271 23.85 -11.75 11.88
C MET A 271 24.52 -12.61 10.82
N GLN A 272 25.85 -12.71 10.87
CA GLN A 272 26.59 -13.72 10.10
C GLN A 272 26.42 -15.13 10.70
N HIS A 273 26.28 -15.22 12.04
CA HIS A 273 26.06 -16.46 12.81
C HIS A 273 25.09 -16.19 13.97
N PRO A 274 24.29 -17.18 14.45
CA PRO A 274 23.37 -17.05 15.59
C PRO A 274 23.91 -16.40 16.88
N TYR A 275 25.23 -16.39 17.07
CA TYR A 275 25.90 -15.90 18.27
C TYR A 275 26.59 -14.53 18.09
N SER A 276 26.44 -13.88 16.93
CA SER A 276 27.05 -12.58 16.64
C SER A 276 26.67 -11.52 17.68
N THR A 277 27.64 -10.68 18.06
CA THR A 277 27.51 -9.64 19.10
C THR A 277 27.17 -8.26 18.56
N ASN A 278 27.29 -8.02 17.24
CA ASN A 278 27.19 -6.69 16.61
C ASN A 278 25.74 -6.30 16.23
N VAL A 279 24.82 -6.23 17.20
CA VAL A 279 23.41 -5.80 16.94
C VAL A 279 23.15 -4.34 17.38
N THR A 280 24.14 -3.67 17.96
CA THR A 280 24.02 -2.32 18.53
C THR A 280 24.24 -1.17 17.54
N THR A 281 24.57 -1.45 16.27
CA THR A 281 24.74 -0.39 15.27
C THR A 281 23.40 0.31 14.97
N PRO A 282 23.38 1.65 14.86
CA PRO A 282 22.21 2.40 14.39
C PRO A 282 21.77 1.90 13.03
N TYR A 283 20.46 1.76 12.84
CA TYR A 283 19.92 1.29 11.57
C TYR A 283 20.05 2.35 10.47
N SER A 284 20.97 2.12 9.54
CA SER A 284 21.09 2.85 8.28
C SER A 284 20.41 2.06 7.16
N ILE A 285 19.48 2.69 6.44
CA ILE A 285 19.07 2.14 5.14
C ILE A 285 19.94 2.79 4.07
N ASN A 286 20.91 2.03 3.57
CA ASN A 286 21.66 2.37 2.37
C ASN A 286 20.78 2.10 1.13
N VAL A 287 19.66 2.83 0.97
CA VAL A 287 18.95 2.82 -0.33
C VAL A 287 19.71 3.76 -1.25
N THR A 288 20.49 3.19 -2.16
CA THR A 288 20.80 3.85 -3.43
C THR A 288 19.47 4.08 -4.14
N THR A 289 19.10 5.35 -4.31
CA THR A 289 17.94 5.70 -5.13
C THR A 289 18.07 5.03 -6.50
N PRO A 290 17.08 4.26 -6.99
CA PRO A 290 17.05 3.86 -8.38
C PRO A 290 16.63 5.07 -9.22
N ASN A 291 17.53 6.04 -9.32
CA ASN A 291 17.45 7.14 -10.26
C ASN A 291 18.89 7.48 -10.61
N GLY A 292 19.36 6.88 -11.71
CA GLY A 292 20.52 7.38 -12.42
C GLY A 292 20.23 8.79 -12.90
N VAL A 293 20.59 9.78 -12.09
CA VAL A 293 20.94 11.11 -12.58
C VAL A 293 22.31 11.39 -11.98
N ARG A 294 23.32 11.06 -12.77
CA ARG A 294 24.68 11.53 -12.58
C ARG A 294 24.59 13.06 -12.63
N LYS A 295 24.73 13.73 -11.48
CA LYS A 295 25.07 15.15 -11.50
C LYS A 295 26.51 15.23 -11.97
N GLU A 296 26.70 15.53 -13.25
CA GLU A 296 27.97 16.05 -13.72
C GLU A 296 28.20 17.41 -13.04
N LYS A 297 29.41 17.54 -12.49
CA LYS A 297 29.99 18.81 -12.06
C LYS A 297 30.40 19.61 -13.28
#